data_AF-A0AIL4-F1
#
_entry.id   AF-A0AIL4-F1
#
_cell.length_a   1.000
_cell.length_b   1.000
_cell.length_c   1.000
_cell.angle_alpha   90.00
_cell.angle_beta   90.00
_cell.angle_gamma   90.00
#
_symmetry.space_group_name_H-M   'P 1'
#
loop_
_entity.id
_entity.type
_entity.pdbx_description
1 polymer ?
#
loop_
_entity_poly.entity_id
_entity_poly.type
_entity_poly.pdbx_seq_one_letter_code
_entity_poly.pdbx_strand_id
1 'polypeptide(L)'
;MNKDDYMLFKEGLSRGEEYLFTYHDVNYWISHGPNGDSSLARDDGTYCQDFNSLEELLKKAKLEGKTLDEARNEIEWGIAE
;
A
#
# COMPACT_ATOMS: atom_id res chain seq x y z
N MET A 1 -6.77 2.99 -10.99
CA MET A 1 -5.62 3.92 -11.11
C MET A 1 -4.86 3.64 -12.39
N ASN A 2 -4.40 4.68 -13.12
CA ASN A 2 -3.59 4.45 -14.32
C ASN A 2 -2.14 4.09 -13.95
N LYS A 3 -1.29 3.78 -14.95
CA LYS A 3 0.10 3.37 -14.69
C LYS A 3 0.94 4.50 -14.07
N ASP A 4 0.75 5.74 -14.51
CA ASP A 4 1.55 6.89 -14.10
C ASP A 4 1.22 7.28 -12.65
N ASP A 5 -0.06 7.32 -12.30
CA ASP A 5 -0.53 7.53 -10.93
C ASP A 5 0.02 6.45 -9.97
N TYR A 6 0.08 5.20 -10.45
CA TYR A 6 0.64 4.09 -9.66
C TYR A 6 2.15 4.18 -9.47
N MET A 7 2.87 4.76 -10.43
CA MET A 7 4.29 5.07 -10.25
C MET A 7 4.47 6.22 -9.24
N LEU A 8 3.62 7.25 -9.29
CA LEU A 8 3.65 8.35 -8.32
C LEU A 8 3.37 7.87 -6.89
N PHE A 9 2.41 6.96 -6.71
CA PHE A 9 2.14 6.30 -5.43
C PHE A 9 3.40 5.58 -4.89
N LYS A 10 4.07 4.77 -5.72
CA LYS A 10 5.31 4.07 -5.33
C LYS A 10 6.42 5.05 -4.98
N GLU A 11 6.53 6.15 -5.73
CA GLU A 11 7.50 7.21 -5.45
C GLU A 11 7.18 7.94 -4.14
N GLY A 12 5.92 8.25 -3.87
CA GLY A 12 5.50 8.86 -2.61
C GLY A 12 5.82 8.00 -1.39
N LEU A 13 5.56 6.68 -1.47
CA LEU A 13 6.01 5.74 -0.43
C LEU A 13 7.53 5.82 -0.23
N SER A 14 8.33 5.91 -1.30
CA SER A 14 9.78 6.07 -1.17
C SER A 14 10.22 7.37 -0.50
N ARG A 15 9.36 8.40 -0.53
CA ARG A 15 9.56 9.69 0.17
C ARG A 15 9.02 9.68 1.60
N GLY A 16 8.43 8.57 2.05
CA GLY A 16 7.85 8.43 3.38
C GLY A 16 6.40 8.90 3.47
N GLU A 17 5.70 9.05 2.35
CA GLU A 17 4.26 9.27 2.36
C GLU A 17 3.53 8.01 2.82
N GLU A 18 2.39 8.19 3.48
CA GLU A 18 1.49 7.12 3.91
C GLU A 18 0.16 7.26 3.18
N TYR A 19 -0.46 6.14 2.83
CA TYR A 19 -1.72 6.14 2.10
C TYR A 19 -2.76 5.28 2.80
N LEU A 20 -3.99 5.76 2.80
CA LEU A 20 -5.19 5.00 3.10
C LEU A 20 -5.90 4.68 1.78
N PHE A 21 -6.24 3.41 1.57
CA PHE A 21 -7.02 2.98 0.41
C PHE A 21 -8.01 1.89 0.79
N THR A 22 -9.02 1.69 -0.06
CA THR A 22 -10.06 0.67 0.17
C THR A 22 -9.88 -0.49 -0.79
N TYR A 23 -10.00 -1.72 -0.29
CA TYR A 23 -10.05 -2.95 -1.07
C TYR A 23 -11.16 -3.85 -0.53
N HIS A 24 -12.16 -4.17 -1.37
CA HIS A 24 -13.34 -4.96 -0.99
C HIS A 24 -14.01 -4.49 0.32
N ASP A 25 -14.37 -3.21 0.39
CA ASP A 25 -15.01 -2.57 1.57
C ASP A 25 -14.16 -2.54 2.85
N VAL A 26 -12.86 -2.88 2.76
CA VAL A 26 -11.92 -2.84 3.88
C VAL A 26 -10.86 -1.78 3.62
N ASN A 27 -10.63 -0.92 4.62
CA ASN A 27 -9.60 0.12 4.57
C ASN A 27 -8.24 -0.44 4.99
N TYR A 28 -7.21 -0.07 4.25
CA TYR A 28 -5.82 -0.43 4.50
C TYR A 28 -4.93 0.80 4.56
N TRP A 29 -4.05 0.83 5.56
CA TRP A 29 -2.90 1.72 5.61
C TRP A 29 -1.69 1.06 4.99
N ILE A 30 -0.97 1.82 4.17
CA ILE A 30 0.33 1.44 3.64
C ILE A 30 1.34 2.54 3.89
N SER A 31 2.50 2.17 4.42
CA SER A 31 3.53 3.12 4.82
C SER A 31 4.94 2.57 4.61
N HIS A 32 5.88 3.49 4.43
CA HIS A 32 7.31 3.22 4.47
C HIS A 32 8.00 4.29 5.31
N GLY A 33 8.56 3.89 6.45
CA GLY A 33 9.18 4.78 7.41
C GLY A 33 10.63 5.14 7.04
N PRO A 34 11.16 6.25 7.59
CA PRO A 34 12.53 6.71 7.34
C PRO A 34 13.62 5.73 7.81
N ASN A 35 13.27 4.79 8.69
CA ASN A 35 14.18 3.76 9.19
C ASN A 35 14.26 2.53 8.27
N GLY A 36 13.50 2.50 7.17
CA GLY A 36 13.43 1.39 6.22
C GLY A 36 12.27 0.41 6.47
N ASP A 37 11.65 0.47 7.65
CA ASP A 37 10.48 -0.33 7.99
C ASP A 37 9.29 0.02 7.10
N SER A 38 8.57 -0.99 6.62
CA SER A 38 7.39 -0.77 5.77
C SER A 38 6.25 -1.67 6.22
N SER A 39 5.01 -1.21 6.09
CA SER A 39 3.86 -1.99 6.56
C SER A 39 2.64 -1.87 5.66
N LEU A 40 1.83 -2.92 5.65
CA LEU A 40 0.46 -2.92 5.13
C LEU A 40 -0.46 -3.46 6.22
N ALA A 41 -1.35 -2.62 6.74
CA ALA A 41 -2.24 -2.95 7.83
C ALA A 41 -3.69 -2.63 7.49
N ARG A 42 -4.63 -3.39 8.05
CA ARG A 42 -6.03 -2.96 8.08
C ARG A 42 -6.19 -1.82 9.07
N ASP A 43 -7.04 -0.87 8.72
CA ASP A 43 -7.38 0.27 9.58
C ASP A 43 -8.02 -0.15 10.92
N ASP A 44 -8.69 -1.31 10.94
CA ASP A 44 -9.28 -1.88 12.17
C ASP A 44 -8.26 -2.57 13.10
N GLY A 45 -6.98 -2.63 12.70
CA GLY A 45 -5.90 -3.25 13.47
C GLY A 45 -5.92 -4.78 13.54
N THR A 46 -6.85 -5.45 12.85
CA THR A 46 -6.99 -6.93 12.90
C THR A 46 -5.96 -7.68 12.08
N TYR A 47 -5.26 -6.98 11.19
CA TYR A 47 -4.30 -7.56 10.26
C TYR A 47 -3.17 -6.59 9.97
N CYS A 48 -1.93 -7.07 10.03
CA CYS A 48 -0.73 -6.33 9.67
C CYS A 48 0.27 -7.24 8.96
N GLN A 49 0.97 -6.69 7.98
CA GLN A 49 2.15 -7.27 7.35
C GLN A 49 3.30 -6.27 7.46
N ASP A 50 4.38 -6.68 8.11
CA ASP A 50 5.59 -5.88 8.25
C ASP A 50 6.69 -6.35 7.30
N PHE A 51 7.48 -5.41 6.80
CA PHE A 51 8.55 -5.62 5.83
C PHE A 51 9.77 -4.80 6.20
N ASN A 52 10.96 -5.32 5.89
CA ASN A 52 12.23 -4.66 6.21
C ASN A 52 12.67 -3.66 5.13
N SER A 53 11.89 -3.49 4.06
CA SER A 53 12.15 -2.52 3.00
C SER A 53 10.91 -2.25 2.14
N LEU A 54 10.91 -1.11 1.45
CA LEU A 54 9.89 -0.76 0.47
C LEU A 54 9.81 -1.79 -0.67
N GLU A 55 10.96 -2.31 -1.12
CA GLU A 55 11.01 -3.32 -2.18
C GLU A 55 10.27 -4.60 -1.77
N GLU A 56 10.48 -5.06 -0.54
CA GLU A 56 9.76 -6.23 -0.02
C GLU A 56 8.27 -5.98 0.07
N LEU A 57 7.85 -4.82 0.59
CA LEU A 57 6.44 -4.43 0.64
C LEU A 57 5.81 -4.44 -0.76
N LEU A 58 6.41 -3.77 -1.74
CA LEU A 58 5.85 -3.67 -3.09
C LEU A 58 5.78 -5.04 -3.81
N LYS A 59 6.71 -5.96 -3.51
CA LYS A 59 6.74 -7.30 -4.13
C LYS A 59 5.89 -8.34 -3.42
N LYS A 60 5.78 -8.26 -2.09
CA LYS A 60 5.26 -9.35 -1.25
C LYS A 60 3.98 -9.00 -0.52
N ALA A 61 3.64 -7.72 -0.34
CA ALA A 61 2.41 -7.34 0.36
C ALA A 61 1.19 -7.87 -0.38
N LYS A 62 0.28 -8.48 0.39
CA LYS A 62 -0.93 -9.09 -0.14
C LYS A 62 -2.20 -8.48 0.42
N LEU A 63 -3.16 -8.30 -0.47
CA LEU A 63 -4.56 -8.01 -0.19
C LEU A 63 -5.35 -9.26 -0.55
N GLU A 64 -5.84 -9.97 0.47
CA GLU A 64 -6.62 -11.21 0.29
C GLU A 64 -5.96 -12.26 -0.62
N GLY A 65 -4.62 -12.33 -0.58
CA GLY A 65 -3.83 -13.27 -1.38
C GLY A 65 -3.28 -12.71 -2.69
N LYS A 66 -3.80 -11.57 -3.19
CA LYS A 66 -3.27 -10.86 -4.38
C LYS A 66 -2.20 -9.85 -4.00
N THR A 67 -1.18 -9.70 -4.82
CA THR A 67 -0.19 -8.62 -4.69
C THR A 67 -0.81 -7.25 -5.01
N LEU A 68 -0.16 -6.16 -4.59
CA LEU A 68 -0.59 -4.80 -4.92
C LEU A 68 -0.69 -4.58 -6.45
N ASP A 69 0.26 -5.13 -7.22
CA ASP A 69 0.26 -5.01 -8.69
C ASP A 69 -0.93 -5.74 -9.34
N GLU A 70 -1.33 -6.90 -8.80
CA GLU A 70 -2.50 -7.67 -9.25
C GLU A 70 -3.81 -6.99 -8.85
N ALA A 71 -3.88 -6.44 -7.64
CA ALA A 71 -5.07 -5.81 -7.08
C ALA A 71 -5.25 -4.34 -7.51
N ARG A 72 -4.26 -3.70 -8.14
CA ARG A 72 -4.24 -2.23 -8.39
C ARG A 72 -5.49 -1.65 -9.07
N ASN A 73 -6.14 -2.43 -9.91
CA ASN A 73 -7.32 -2.02 -10.68
C ASN A 73 -8.63 -2.18 -9.88
N GLU A 74 -8.59 -2.95 -8.80
CA GLU A 74 -9.70 -3.21 -7.88
C GLU A 74 -9.63 -2.30 -6.64
N ILE A 75 -8.45 -1.74 -6.34
CA ILE A 75 -8.27 -0.80 -5.23
C ILE A 75 -8.96 0.53 -5.55
N GLU A 76 -9.75 1.00 -4.59
CA GLU A 76 -10.25 2.38 -4.55
C GLU A 76 -9.20 3.24 -3.87
N TRP A 77 -8.38 3.87 -4.70
CA TRP A 77 -7.33 4.76 -4.24
C TRP A 77 -7.97 6.05 -3.74
N GLY A 78 -7.74 6.40 -2.47
CA GLY A 78 -8.08 7.71 -1.93
C GLY A 78 -7.19 8.76 -2.59
N ILE A 79 -7.59 9.23 -3.77
CA ILE A 79 -6.97 10.42 -4.36
C ILE A 79 -7.47 11.59 -3.52
N ALA A 80 -6.59 12.16 -2.69
CA ALA A 80 -6.88 13.43 -2.05
C ALA A 80 -7.15 14.46 -3.16
N GLU A 81 -8.39 14.98 -3.21
CA GLU A 81 -8.75 16.13 -4.06
C GLU A 81 -7.92 17.38 -3.71
#